data_AF-A0A1V4YKN9-F1
#
_entry.id   AF-A0A1V4YKN9-F1
#
_cell.length_a   1.000
_cell.length_b   1.000
_cell.length_c   1.000
_cell.angle_alpha   90.00
_cell.angle_beta   90.00
_cell.angle_gamma   90.00
#
_symmetry.space_group_name_H-M   'P 1'
#
loop_
_entity.id
_entity.type
_entity.pdbx_description
1 polymer ?
#
loop_
_entity_poly.entity_id
_entity_poly.type
_entity_poly.pdbx_seq_one_letter_code
_entity_poly.pdbx_strand_id
1 'polypeptide(L)'
;MFTNPLQVLFYAVVFIGSCVLFAWLWVELSGIGPKQVAKQLYQMGMQIPGFRSSRGQFERILKKYIPAITIMGGAFVGLLAFGADLTGALGGGTGVLLTVGIVYRLYEELAQEQLMDMHPMLRRFLGD
;
A
#
# COMPACT_ATOMS: atom_id res chain seq x y z
N MET A 1 -35.67 1.79 -3.51
CA MET A 1 -34.58 0.94 -4.04
C MET A 1 -33.78 0.37 -2.87
N PHE A 2 -34.48 -0.29 -1.94
CA PHE A 2 -33.94 -0.87 -0.70
C PHE A 2 -34.54 -2.27 -0.62
N THR A 3 -33.91 -3.24 -1.28
CA THR A 3 -34.40 -4.62 -1.25
C THR A 3 -33.29 -5.45 -0.62
N ASN A 4 -33.44 -5.72 0.68
CA ASN A 4 -32.65 -6.63 1.54
C ASN A 4 -31.38 -6.06 2.19
N PRO A 5 -31.47 -5.46 3.40
CA PRO A 5 -30.30 -5.13 4.22
C PRO A 5 -29.39 -6.34 4.51
N LEU A 6 -29.96 -7.55 4.55
CA LEU A 6 -29.22 -8.82 4.66
C LEU A 6 -28.30 -9.09 3.44
N GLN A 7 -28.74 -8.74 2.24
CA GLN A 7 -27.96 -8.96 1.01
C GLN A 7 -26.80 -7.97 0.91
N VAL A 8 -27.03 -6.72 1.35
CA VAL A 8 -26.01 -5.68 1.45
C VAL A 8 -24.93 -6.07 2.46
N LEU A 9 -25.32 -6.63 3.62
CA LEU A 9 -24.40 -7.11 4.63
C LEU A 9 -23.56 -8.30 4.12
N PHE A 10 -24.19 -9.26 3.44
CA PHE A 10 -23.49 -10.40 2.85
C PHE A 10 -22.51 -9.96 1.75
N TYR A 11 -22.94 -9.04 0.89
CA TYR A 11 -22.08 -8.44 -0.14
C TYR A 11 -20.88 -7.73 0.48
N ALA A 12 -21.08 -6.97 1.56
CA ALA A 12 -20.00 -6.29 2.29
C ALA A 12 -18.95 -7.27 2.82
N VAL A 13 -19.37 -8.37 3.46
CA VAL A 13 -18.45 -9.36 4.02
C VAL A 13 -17.66 -10.08 2.93
N VAL A 14 -18.33 -10.49 1.85
CA VAL A 14 -17.68 -11.13 0.70
C VAL A 14 -16.72 -10.17 -0.01
N PHE A 15 -17.10 -8.90 -0.16
CA PHE A 15 -16.29 -7.87 -0.77
C PHE A 15 -15.04 -7.56 0.06
N ILE A 16 -15.19 -7.32 1.37
CA ILE A 16 -14.06 -7.09 2.29
C ILE A 16 -13.14 -8.31 2.32
N GLY A 17 -13.71 -9.52 2.41
CA GLY A 17 -12.93 -10.76 2.37
C GLY A 17 -12.13 -10.91 1.08
N SER A 18 -12.72 -10.55 -0.06
CA SER A 18 -12.04 -10.54 -1.35
C SER A 18 -10.93 -9.48 -1.41
N CYS A 19 -11.17 -8.27 -0.89
CA CYS A 19 -10.14 -7.23 -0.78
C CYS A 19 -8.94 -7.67 0.06
N VAL A 20 -9.17 -8.33 1.21
CA VAL A 20 -8.08 -8.82 2.06
C VAL A 20 -7.29 -9.93 1.35
N LEU A 21 -7.98 -10.87 0.68
CA LEU A 21 -7.34 -11.91 -0.13
C LEU A 21 -6.48 -11.32 -1.24
N PHE A 22 -7.02 -10.37 -2.00
CA PHE A 22 -6.29 -9.69 -3.06
C PHE A 22 -5.11 -8.88 -2.51
N ALA A 23 -5.26 -8.22 -1.37
CA ALA A 23 -4.16 -7.48 -0.74
C ALA A 23 -3.01 -8.42 -0.32
N TRP A 24 -3.35 -9.57 0.27
CA TRP A 24 -2.34 -10.57 0.64
C TRP A 24 -1.64 -11.19 -0.58
N LEU A 25 -2.42 -11.54 -1.61
CA LEU A 25 -1.90 -12.06 -2.88
C LEU A 25 -1.01 -11.02 -3.60
N TRP A 26 -1.38 -9.74 -3.58
CA TRP A 26 -0.59 -8.65 -4.15
C TRP A 26 0.80 -8.55 -3.49
N VAL A 27 0.88 -8.66 -2.16
CA VAL A 27 2.17 -8.63 -1.45
C VAL A 27 3.07 -9.77 -1.86
N GLU A 28 2.52 -10.98 -2.00
CA GLU A 28 3.29 -12.16 -2.40
C GLU A 28 3.73 -12.07 -3.89
N LEU A 29 2.84 -11.62 -4.79
CA LEU A 29 3.11 -11.52 -6.23
C LEU A 29 4.01 -10.35 -6.61
N SER A 30 3.82 -9.17 -6.01
CA SER A 30 4.60 -7.96 -6.33
C SER A 30 6.03 -8.01 -5.79
N GLY A 31 6.41 -9.08 -5.10
CA GLY A 31 7.74 -9.21 -4.52
C GLY A 31 8.02 -8.18 -3.41
N ILE A 32 7.00 -7.53 -2.84
CA ILE A 32 7.16 -6.62 -1.69
C ILE A 32 7.23 -7.43 -0.39
N GLY A 33 7.67 -8.69 -0.49
CA GLY A 33 7.83 -9.58 0.65
C GLY A 33 8.89 -9.06 1.63
N PRO A 34 8.80 -9.46 2.91
CA PRO A 34 9.66 -8.96 3.98
C PRO A 34 11.16 -9.14 3.71
N LYS A 35 11.54 -10.21 3.00
CA LYS A 35 12.92 -10.45 2.57
C LYS A 35 13.41 -9.46 1.52
N GLN A 36 12.56 -9.11 0.56
CA GLN A 36 12.92 -8.25 -0.58
C GLN A 36 12.99 -6.80 -0.13
N VAL A 37 12.00 -6.34 0.65
CA VAL A 37 12.02 -5.00 1.23
C VAL A 37 13.18 -4.84 2.22
N ALA A 38 13.46 -5.83 3.08
CA ALA A 38 14.63 -5.78 3.94
C ALA A 38 15.96 -5.75 3.14
N LYS A 39 16.04 -6.45 2.01
CA LYS A 39 17.21 -6.41 1.12
C LYS A 39 17.36 -5.03 0.47
N GLN A 40 16.28 -4.43 -0.02
CA GLN A 40 16.28 -3.09 -0.61
C GLN A 40 16.69 -2.03 0.42
N LEU A 41 16.10 -2.06 1.62
CA LEU A 41 16.45 -1.15 2.72
C LEU A 41 17.94 -1.27 3.09
N TYR A 42 18.46 -2.49 3.17
CA TYR A 42 19.88 -2.72 3.41
C TYR A 42 20.77 -2.21 2.26
N GLN A 43 20.34 -2.36 1.01
CA GLN A 43 21.07 -1.89 -0.17
C GLN A 43 21.11 -0.35 -0.26
N MET A 44 20.11 0.35 0.27
CA MET A 44 20.08 1.81 0.38
C MET A 44 21.03 2.37 1.47
N GLY A 45 21.91 1.54 2.02
CA GLY A 45 22.86 1.95 3.05
C GLY A 45 22.24 2.18 4.43
N MET A 46 20.94 1.90 4.62
CA MET A 46 20.33 1.94 5.95
C MET A 46 20.92 0.83 6.83
N GLN A 47 21.83 1.22 7.71
CA GLN A 47 22.31 0.42 8.83
C GLN A 47 21.62 0.94 10.09
N ILE A 48 21.02 0.05 10.90
CA ILE A 48 20.59 0.43 12.26
C ILE A 48 21.88 0.67 13.07
N PRO A 49 22.14 1.90 13.54
CA PRO A 49 23.28 2.16 14.41
C PRO A 49 23.08 1.37 15.72
N GLY A 50 24.03 0.48 16.05
CA GLY A 50 24.09 -0.17 17.37
C GLY A 50 24.21 -1.70 17.40
N PHE A 51 24.07 -2.44 16.29
CA PHE A 51 24.28 -3.90 16.30
C PHE A 51 24.99 -4.40 15.04
N ARG A 52 25.89 -5.38 15.22
CA ARG A 52 26.66 -6.07 14.17
C ARG A 52 25.71 -6.57 13.08
N SER A 53 25.70 -5.86 11.94
CA SER A 53 24.83 -5.95 10.77
C SER A 53 24.08 -7.29 10.63
N SER A 54 22.86 -7.38 11.17
CA SER A 54 22.03 -8.57 10.97
C SER A 54 20.81 -8.22 10.13
N ARG A 55 20.92 -8.45 8.81
CA ARG A 55 19.80 -8.52 7.87
C ARG A 55 18.62 -9.32 8.44
N GLY A 56 18.90 -10.35 9.25
CA GLY A 56 17.88 -11.22 9.84
C GLY A 56 16.96 -10.52 10.84
N GLN A 57 17.39 -9.43 11.49
CA GLN A 57 16.57 -8.74 12.48
C GLN A 57 15.55 -7.80 11.81
N PHE A 58 15.98 -7.09 10.76
CA PHE A 58 15.09 -6.35 9.87
C PHE A 58 14.04 -7.25 9.23
N GLU A 59 14.45 -8.41 8.69
CA GLU A 59 13.53 -9.39 8.11
C GLU A 59 12.50 -9.89 9.13
N ARG A 60 12.93 -10.16 10.38
CA ARG A 60 12.03 -10.67 11.43
C ARG A 60 10.97 -9.65 11.86
N ILE A 61 11.33 -8.37 11.86
CA ILE A 61 10.41 -7.27 12.11
C ILE A 61 9.44 -7.16 10.93
N LEU A 62 9.94 -6.95 9.71
CA LEU A 62 9.12 -6.79 8.51
C LEU A 62 8.17 -7.98 8.27
N LYS A 63 8.60 -9.20 8.57
CA LYS A 63 7.77 -10.42 8.43
C LYS A 63 6.51 -10.39 9.29
N LYS A 64 6.51 -9.66 10.40
CA LYS A 64 5.32 -9.48 11.25
C LYS A 64 4.50 -8.25 10.84
N TYR A 65 5.16 -7.17 10.43
CA TYR A 65 4.49 -5.91 10.09
C TYR A 65 3.81 -5.93 8.72
N ILE A 66 4.46 -6.44 7.68
CA ILE A 66 3.91 -6.44 6.31
C ILE A 66 2.54 -7.14 6.25
N PRO A 67 2.40 -8.42 6.65
CA PRO A 67 1.09 -9.08 6.57
C PRO A 67 0.03 -8.43 7.47
N ALA A 68 0.42 -7.90 8.64
CA ALA A 68 -0.51 -7.22 9.54
C ALA A 68 -1.05 -5.91 8.92
N ILE A 69 -0.16 -5.08 8.36
CA ILE A 69 -0.53 -3.83 7.70
C ILE A 69 -1.35 -4.10 6.45
N THR A 70 -1.03 -5.13 5.68
CA THR A 70 -1.80 -5.53 4.48
C THR A 70 -3.22 -5.95 4.82
N ILE A 71 -3.40 -6.76 5.87
CA ILE A 71 -4.74 -7.19 6.30
C ILE A 71 -5.54 -6.00 6.85
N MET A 72 -4.91 -5.15 7.66
CA MET A 72 -5.55 -3.94 8.19
C MET A 72 -5.92 -2.95 7.07
N GLY A 73 -5.01 -2.71 6.13
CA GLY A 73 -5.21 -1.81 5.00
C GLY A 73 -6.29 -2.32 4.04
N GLY A 74 -6.25 -3.61 3.68
CA GLY A 74 -7.28 -4.24 2.86
C GLY A 74 -8.66 -4.21 3.50
N ALA A 75 -8.75 -4.44 4.81
CA ALA A 75 -10.00 -4.35 5.55
C ALA A 75 -10.54 -2.91 5.60
N PHE A 76 -9.66 -1.93 5.84
CA PHE A 76 -10.05 -0.52 5.92
C PHE A 76 -10.51 0.04 4.56
N VAL A 77 -9.77 -0.27 3.49
CA VAL A 77 -10.16 0.10 2.11
C VAL A 77 -11.48 -0.56 1.71
N GLY A 78 -11.66 -1.84 2.04
CA GLY A 78 -12.93 -2.54 1.79
C GLY A 78 -14.12 -1.91 2.53
N LEU A 79 -13.91 -1.45 3.76
CA LEU A 79 -14.93 -0.75 4.56
C LEU A 79 -15.26 0.63 3.98
N LEU A 80 -14.25 1.40 3.56
CA LEU A 80 -14.43 2.71 2.92
C LEU A 80 -15.16 2.59 1.58
N ALA A 81 -14.78 1.61 0.76
CA ALA A 81 -15.44 1.32 -0.50
C ALA A 81 -16.91 0.96 -0.29
N PHE A 82 -17.22 0.12 0.70
CA PHE A 82 -18.60 -0.21 1.06
C PHE A 82 -19.41 1.01 1.51
N GLY A 83 -18.83 1.87 2.37
CA GLY A 83 -19.49 3.11 2.79
C GLY A 83 -19.76 4.06 1.62
N ALA A 84 -18.83 4.15 0.68
CA ALA A 84 -18.98 4.97 -0.51
C ALA A 84 -20.00 4.39 -1.52
N ASP A 85 -20.07 3.06 -1.67
CA ASP A 85 -21.08 2.38 -2.49
C ASP A 85 -22.50 2.60 -1.94
N LEU A 86 -22.68 2.62 -0.61
CA LEU A 86 -23.95 2.97 0.03
C LEU A 86 -24.40 4.41 -0.25
N THR A 87 -23.45 5.32 -0.52
CA THR A 87 -23.73 6.74 -0.74
C THR A 87 -24.13 7.02 -2.20
N GLY A 88 -24.07 6.01 -3.09
CA GLY A 88 -24.60 6.09 -4.45
C GLY A 88 -23.82 7.03 -5.38
N ALA A 89 -22.51 7.18 -5.17
CA ALA A 89 -21.65 8.01 -6.01
C ALA A 89 -21.66 7.52 -7.47
N LEU A 90 -21.87 8.43 -8.42
CA LEU A 90 -21.79 8.17 -9.87
C LEU A 90 -20.41 7.61 -10.22
N GLY A 91 -20.35 6.30 -10.54
CA GLY A 91 -19.11 5.57 -10.83
C GLY A 91 -18.70 4.51 -9.80
N GLY A 92 -19.45 4.35 -8.70
CA GLY A 92 -19.13 3.42 -7.61
C GLY A 92 -18.04 3.96 -6.69
N GLY A 93 -18.17 3.74 -5.39
CA GLY A 93 -17.23 4.23 -4.38
C GLY A 93 -15.81 3.73 -4.59
N THR A 94 -15.69 2.50 -5.10
CA THR A 94 -14.42 1.88 -5.51
C THR A 94 -13.72 2.65 -6.64
N GLY A 95 -14.44 3.03 -7.70
CA GLY A 95 -13.88 3.72 -8.86
C GLY A 95 -13.38 5.13 -8.54
N VAL A 96 -14.11 5.86 -7.69
CA VAL A 96 -13.71 7.20 -7.24
C VAL A 96 -12.45 7.13 -6.38
N LEU A 97 -12.38 6.20 -5.41
CA LEU A 97 -11.20 6.03 -4.56
C LEU A 97 -9.95 5.67 -5.38
N LEU A 98 -10.09 4.78 -6.37
CA LEU A 98 -9.00 4.42 -7.27
C LEU A 98 -8.55 5.61 -8.12
N THR A 99 -9.50 6.36 -8.67
CA THR A 99 -9.18 7.53 -9.52
C THR A 99 -8.40 8.57 -8.74
N VAL A 100 -8.87 8.92 -7.54
CA VAL A 100 -8.17 9.87 -6.65
C VAL A 100 -6.79 9.32 -6.28
N GLY A 101 -6.67 8.04 -5.95
CA GLY A 101 -5.38 7.41 -5.64
C GLY A 101 -4.38 7.45 -6.79
N ILE A 102 -4.82 7.18 -8.02
CA ILE A 102 -3.97 7.23 -9.22
C ILE A 102 -3.51 8.67 -9.49
N VAL A 103 -4.43 9.65 -9.41
CA VAL A 103 -4.10 11.06 -9.64
C VAL A 103 -3.09 11.57 -8.61
N TYR A 104 -3.28 11.26 -7.32
CA TYR A 104 -2.32 11.63 -6.27
C TYR A 104 -0.95 11.01 -6.49
N ARG A 105 -0.89 9.72 -6.84
CA ARG A 105 0.37 9.03 -7.13
C ARG A 105 1.11 9.66 -8.31
N LEU A 106 0.39 9.95 -9.40
CA LEU A 106 0.97 10.64 -10.55
C LEU A 106 1.49 12.02 -10.16
N TYR A 107 0.73 12.78 -9.37
CA TYR A 107 1.17 14.09 -8.87
C TYR A 107 2.47 13.98 -8.06
N GLU A 108 2.58 12.98 -7.18
CA GLU A 108 3.78 12.76 -6.36
C GLU A 108 4.99 12.35 -7.22
N GLU A 109 4.79 11.47 -8.21
CA GLU A 109 5.83 11.06 -9.16
C GLU A 109 6.35 12.29 -9.94
N LEU A 110 5.46 13.14 -10.46
CA LEU A 110 5.85 14.39 -11.16
C LEU A 110 6.56 15.38 -10.22
N ALA A 111 6.08 15.53 -8.98
CA ALA A 111 6.69 16.42 -8.00
C ALA A 111 8.10 15.95 -7.62
N GLN A 112 8.31 14.64 -7.44
CA GLN A 112 9.63 14.07 -7.21
C GLN A 112 10.57 14.32 -8.39
N GLU A 113 10.09 14.13 -9.63
CA GLU A 113 10.88 14.37 -10.85
C GLU A 113 11.33 15.83 -10.95
N GLN A 114 10.41 16.79 -10.70
CA GLN A 114 10.75 18.21 -10.66
C GLN A 114 11.73 18.58 -9.54
N LEU A 115 11.59 17.97 -8.36
CA LEU A 115 12.53 18.20 -7.25
C LEU A 115 13.93 17.66 -7.58
N MET A 116 14.00 16.52 -8.27
CA MET A 116 15.27 15.93 -8.73
C MET A 116 15.95 16.77 -9.82
N ASP A 117 15.18 17.40 -10.71
CA ASP A 117 15.70 18.26 -11.78
C ASP A 117 16.08 19.68 -11.31
N MET A 118 15.39 20.22 -10.29
CA MET A 118 15.67 21.56 -9.77
C MET A 118 16.81 21.63 -8.76
N HIS A 119 17.20 20.52 -8.13
CA HIS A 119 18.34 20.46 -7.20
C HIS A 119 19.55 19.70 -7.80
N PRO A 120 20.43 20.37 -8.58
CA PRO A 120 21.67 19.76 -9.10
C PRO A 120 22.63 19.27 -7.99
N MET A 121 22.40 19.66 -6.73
CA MET A 121 23.15 19.22 -5.54
C MET A 121 22.78 17.79 -5.08
N LEU A 122 21.55 17.30 -5.34
CA LEU A 122 21.14 15.91 -4.99
C LEU A 122 21.72 14.87 -5.97
N ARG A 123 21.95 15.25 -7.23
CA ARG A 123 22.67 14.43 -8.23
C ARG A 123 24.10 14.07 -7.81
N ARG A 124 24.78 14.95 -7.07
CA ARG A 124 26.16 14.72 -6.60
C ARG A 124 26.26 13.90 -5.32
N PHE A 125 25.19 13.83 -4.52
CA PHE A 125 25.20 13.08 -3.25
C PHE A 125 24.73 11.62 -3.38
N LEU A 126 23.99 11.31 -4.45
CA LEU A 126 23.57 9.94 -4.80
C LEU A 126 24.37 9.35 -5.98
N GLY A 127 25.28 10.15 -6.57
CA GLY A 127 26.07 9.84 -7.76
C GLY A 127 27.55 9.55 -7.51
N ASP A 128 27.97 9.43 -6.25
CA ASP A 128 29.24 8.81 -5.79
C ASP A 128 28.96 8.01 -4.51
#